data_AF-A0A2T2SGA0-F1
#
_entry.id   AF-A0A2T2SGA0-F1
#
_cell.length_a   1.000
_cell.length_b   1.000
_cell.length_c   1.000
_cell.angle_alpha   90.00
_cell.angle_beta   90.00
_cell.angle_gamma   90.00
#
_symmetry.space_group_name_H-M   'P 1'
#
loop_
_entity.id
_entity.type
_entity.pdbx_description
1 polymer ?
#
loop_
_entity_poly.entity_id
_entity_poly.type
_entity_poly.pdbx_seq_one_letter_code
_entity_poly.pdbx_strand_id
1 'polypeptide(L)'
;MRLQSVIWAFLLGGLLAAPAVAQPGGSLSSFSLLRFDASARTAAMGGAYTAAAGGDVNTMFYNSAIPGPATSRTPSVSYLNHLTDINAGTLAYSHTVSGIGTTLSGGLRFVHWGTIQRRNDVGERTGT
;
A
#
# COMPACT_ATOMS: atom_id res chain seq x y z
N MET A 1 6.86 -48.79 -0.43
CA MET A 1 6.66 -47.71 -1.43
C MET A 1 5.18 -47.41 -1.72
N ARG A 2 4.27 -48.39 -1.77
CA ARG A 2 2.84 -48.13 -2.13
C ARG A 2 1.99 -47.45 -1.05
N LEU A 3 2.24 -47.72 0.24
CA LEU A 3 1.43 -47.18 1.34
C LEU A 3 1.68 -45.68 1.60
N GLN A 4 2.93 -45.24 1.50
CA GLN A 4 3.29 -43.82 1.68
C GLN A 4 2.67 -42.95 0.58
N SER A 5 2.63 -43.42 -0.67
CA SER A 5 1.98 -42.71 -1.77
C SER A 5 0.48 -42.50 -1.55
N VAL A 6 -0.21 -43.45 -0.93
CA VAL A 6 -1.64 -43.34 -0.59
C VAL A 6 -1.87 -42.31 0.52
N ILE A 7 -1.00 -42.30 1.53
CA ILE A 7 -1.05 -41.30 2.62
C ILE A 7 -0.82 -39.89 2.05
N TRP A 8 0.17 -39.73 1.18
CA TRP A 8 0.41 -38.44 0.50
C TRP A 8 -0.75 -38.01 -0.38
N ALA A 9 -1.38 -38.93 -1.12
CA ALA A 9 -2.56 -38.62 -1.91
C ALA A 9 -3.75 -38.20 -1.06
N PHE A 10 -3.95 -38.84 0.10
CA PHE A 10 -5.01 -38.48 1.05
C PHE A 10 -4.76 -37.11 1.71
N LEU A 11 -3.52 -36.82 2.09
CA LEU A 11 -3.14 -35.51 2.65
C LEU A 11 -3.29 -34.39 1.62
N LEU A 12 -2.87 -34.63 0.38
CA LEU A 12 -3.02 -33.65 -0.71
C LEU A 12 -4.49 -33.43 -1.06
N GLY A 13 -5.29 -34.51 -1.12
CA GLY A 13 -6.73 -34.45 -1.34
C GLY A 13 -7.47 -33.70 -0.22
N GLY A 14 -7.08 -33.91 1.04
CA GLY A 14 -7.62 -33.18 2.18
C GLY A 14 -7.28 -31.68 2.16
N LEU A 15 -6.07 -31.33 1.74
CA LEU A 15 -5.63 -29.93 1.62
C LEU A 15 -6.35 -29.19 0.48
N LEU A 16 -6.65 -29.88 -0.62
CA LEU A 16 -7.39 -29.32 -1.76
C LEU A 16 -8.91 -29.21 -1.52
N ALA A 17 -9.45 -29.93 -0.54
CA ALA A 17 -10.87 -29.93 -0.20
C ALA A 17 -11.27 -28.81 0.79
N ALA A 18 -10.34 -27.96 1.23
CA ALA A 18 -10.66 -26.84 2.09
C ALA A 18 -11.62 -25.87 1.36
N PRO A 19 -12.77 -25.50 1.95
CA PRO A 19 -13.69 -24.57 1.32
C PRO A 19 -12.98 -23.23 1.12
N ALA A 20 -12.99 -22.73 -0.13
CA ALA A 20 -12.51 -21.40 -0.45
C ALA A 20 -13.49 -20.38 0.15
N VAL A 21 -13.22 -19.91 1.37
CA VAL A 21 -13.89 -18.74 1.92
C VAL A 21 -13.40 -17.55 1.09
N ALA A 22 -14.28 -17.00 0.24
CA ALA A 22 -13.96 -15.78 -0.47
C ALA A 22 -13.68 -14.67 0.54
N GLN A 23 -12.56 -13.99 0.39
CA GLN A 23 -12.33 -12.74 1.11
C GLN A 23 -13.52 -11.80 0.81
N PRO A 24 -14.07 -11.11 1.82
CA PRO A 24 -14.98 -10.00 1.54
C PRO A 24 -14.30 -9.11 0.51
N GLY A 25 -14.93 -8.88 -0.65
CA GLY A 25 -14.30 -8.14 -1.75
C GLY A 25 -13.75 -6.79 -1.27
N GLY A 26 -12.76 -6.24 -1.99
CA GLY A 26 -11.93 -5.08 -1.60
C GLY A 26 -12.64 -3.78 -1.17
N SER A 27 -13.97 -3.78 -1.05
CA SER A 27 -14.78 -2.77 -0.35
C SER A 27 -14.44 -2.64 1.15
N LEU A 28 -13.93 -3.69 1.80
CA LEU A 28 -13.47 -3.65 3.18
C LEU A 28 -11.93 -3.47 3.24
N SER A 29 -11.46 -2.27 2.89
CA SER A 29 -10.06 -1.92 3.11
C SER A 29 -9.88 -1.37 4.52
N SER A 30 -9.21 -2.13 5.39
CA SER A 30 -8.80 -1.66 6.73
C SER A 30 -7.79 -0.50 6.68
N PHE A 31 -7.26 -0.18 5.49
CA PHE A 31 -6.20 0.83 5.28
C PHE A 31 -6.60 1.87 4.25
N SER A 32 -7.62 2.67 4.54
CA SER A 32 -8.09 3.77 3.68
C SER A 32 -6.98 4.77 3.31
N LEU A 33 -5.96 4.93 4.17
CA LEU A 33 -4.76 5.72 3.92
C LEU A 33 -4.13 5.41 2.55
N LEU A 34 -4.10 4.14 2.14
CA LEU A 34 -3.44 3.73 0.88
C LEU A 34 -4.11 4.34 -0.35
N ARG A 35 -5.35 4.81 -0.23
CA ARG A 35 -6.12 5.45 -1.30
C ARG A 35 -5.81 6.93 -1.47
N PHE A 36 -5.11 7.57 -0.52
CA PHE A 36 -4.68 8.95 -0.70
C PHE A 36 -3.67 9.07 -1.84
N ASP A 37 -3.65 10.21 -2.51
CA ASP A 37 -2.65 10.45 -3.53
C ASP A 37 -1.25 10.54 -2.93
N ALA A 38 -0.29 9.88 -3.56
CA ALA A 38 1.08 9.84 -3.08
C ALA A 38 1.83 11.17 -3.23
N SER A 39 1.42 12.01 -4.20
CA SER A 39 2.05 13.29 -4.49
C SER A 39 1.07 14.32 -5.04
N ALA A 40 1.45 15.61 -5.03
CA ALA A 40 0.68 16.65 -5.71
C ALA A 40 0.51 16.39 -7.22
N ARG A 41 1.52 15.80 -7.87
CA ARG A 41 1.47 15.47 -9.31
C ARG A 41 0.47 14.37 -9.62
N THR A 42 0.42 13.33 -8.78
CA THR A 42 -0.55 12.24 -8.94
C THR A 42 -1.98 12.74 -8.66
N ALA A 43 -2.15 13.59 -7.64
CA ALA A 43 -3.43 14.23 -7.33
C ALA A 43 -3.93 15.15 -8.47
N ALA A 44 -3.04 15.94 -9.07
CA ALA A 44 -3.37 16.82 -10.19
C ALA A 44 -3.84 16.06 -11.45
N MET A 45 -3.43 14.80 -11.60
CA MET A 45 -3.92 13.91 -12.67
C MET A 45 -5.09 13.02 -12.24
N GLY A 46 -5.72 13.32 -11.10
CA GLY A 46 -6.88 12.57 -10.59
C GLY A 46 -6.58 11.10 -10.30
N GLY A 47 -5.35 10.78 -9.89
CA GLY A 47 -4.92 9.42 -9.62
C GLY A 47 -4.64 8.56 -10.85
N ALA A 48 -4.73 9.12 -12.07
CA ALA A 48 -4.42 8.42 -13.33
C ALA A 48 -2.90 8.28 -13.55
N TYR A 49 -2.22 7.56 -12.63
CA TYR A 49 -0.75 7.47 -12.58
C TYR A 49 -0.20 6.06 -12.87
N THR A 50 -1.06 5.08 -13.14
CA THR A 50 -0.72 3.65 -13.30
C THR A 50 0.16 3.32 -14.52
N ALA A 51 0.31 4.27 -15.45
CA ALA A 51 1.18 4.17 -16.63
C ALA A 51 2.02 5.46 -16.84
N ALA A 52 2.10 6.32 -15.83
CA ALA A 52 2.85 7.57 -15.93
C ALA A 52 4.35 7.27 -15.97
N ALA A 53 4.98 7.47 -17.13
CA ALA A 53 6.43 7.41 -17.29
C ALA A 53 7.06 8.80 -17.08
N GLY A 54 8.29 8.85 -16.59
CA GLY A 54 9.02 10.13 -16.48
C GLY A 54 9.85 10.30 -15.21
N GLY A 55 10.43 9.24 -14.67
CA GLY A 55 11.40 9.33 -13.57
C GLY A 55 10.82 9.72 -12.21
N ASP A 56 9.49 9.61 -12.04
CA ASP A 56 8.85 9.87 -10.76
C ASP A 56 8.77 8.60 -9.90
N VAL A 57 9.42 8.62 -8.73
CA VAL A 57 9.40 7.51 -7.77
C VAL A 57 8.00 7.24 -7.20
N ASN A 58 7.10 8.23 -7.18
CA ASN A 58 5.73 8.06 -6.67
C ASN A 58 4.89 7.10 -7.53
N THR A 59 5.32 6.79 -8.76
CA THR A 59 4.69 5.78 -9.62
C THR A 59 4.61 4.40 -8.97
N MET A 60 5.57 4.07 -8.08
CA MET A 60 5.59 2.81 -7.33
C MET A 60 4.30 2.54 -6.56
N PHE A 61 3.64 3.58 -6.03
CA PHE A 61 2.40 3.44 -5.24
C PHE A 61 1.18 3.12 -6.10
N TYR A 62 1.26 3.29 -7.42
CA TYR A 62 0.18 3.03 -8.37
C TYR A 62 0.46 1.79 -9.22
N ASN A 63 1.72 1.59 -9.62
CA ASN A 63 2.17 0.44 -10.36
C ASN A 63 3.65 0.17 -10.05
N SER A 64 3.93 -0.89 -9.30
CA SER A 64 5.28 -1.29 -8.89
C SER A 64 6.18 -1.76 -10.04
N ALA A 65 5.63 -1.96 -11.25
CA ALA A 65 6.41 -2.32 -12.44
C ALA A 65 7.03 -1.11 -13.17
N ILE A 66 6.63 0.12 -12.83
CA ILE A 66 7.16 1.34 -13.48
C ILE A 66 8.56 1.76 -12.99
N PRO A 67 8.87 1.73 -11.67
CA PRO A 67 10.17 2.17 -11.21
C PRO A 67 11.32 1.45 -11.90
N GLY A 68 12.34 2.21 -12.26
CA GLY A 68 13.43 1.75 -13.12
C GLY A 68 14.63 2.68 -13.04
N PRO A 69 15.63 2.52 -13.93
CA PRO A 69 16.82 3.36 -13.94
C PRO A 69 16.52 4.87 -13.96
N ALA A 70 15.41 5.26 -14.58
CA ALA A 70 14.96 6.65 -14.63
C ALA A 70 14.48 7.22 -13.29
N THR A 71 14.04 6.40 -12.33
CA THR A 71 13.65 6.84 -10.98
C THR A 71 14.80 6.75 -9.98
N SER A 72 15.95 6.16 -10.35
CA SER A 72 17.10 5.97 -9.48
C SER A 72 17.58 7.28 -8.86
N ARG A 73 17.88 7.26 -7.56
CA ARG A 73 18.36 8.40 -6.76
C ARG A 73 17.40 9.60 -6.77
N THR A 74 16.12 9.36 -7.02
CA THR A 74 15.08 10.40 -6.98
C THR A 74 14.34 10.34 -5.64
N PRO A 75 14.56 11.28 -4.72
CA PRO A 75 13.73 11.42 -3.54
C PRO A 75 12.41 12.13 -3.88
N SER A 76 11.34 11.77 -3.19
CA SER A 76 10.06 12.46 -3.23
C SER A 76 9.55 12.70 -1.82
N VAL A 77 9.03 13.90 -1.58
CA VAL A 77 8.33 14.27 -0.36
C VAL A 77 7.05 15.00 -0.74
N SER A 78 5.93 14.60 -0.16
CA SER A 78 4.64 15.23 -0.38
C SER A 78 3.87 15.33 0.93
N TYR A 79 3.07 16.38 1.06
CA TYR A 79 2.22 16.64 2.20
C TYR A 79 0.84 17.09 1.70
N LEU A 80 -0.21 16.59 2.35
CA LEU A 80 -1.60 16.83 2.02
C LEU A 80 -2.36 17.20 3.30
N ASN A 81 -2.91 18.41 3.32
CA ASN A 81 -3.77 18.90 4.39
C ASN A 81 -5.23 18.88 3.93
N HIS A 82 -6.08 18.10 4.58
CA HIS A 82 -7.53 18.08 4.33
C HIS A 82 -8.27 19.06 5.25
N LEU A 83 -9.50 19.43 4.86
CA LEU A 83 -10.30 20.50 5.47
C LEU A 83 -10.78 20.28 6.93
N THR A 84 -10.30 19.25 7.62
CA THR A 84 -10.76 18.84 8.97
C THR A 84 -9.60 18.36 9.85
N ASP A 85 -8.45 19.03 9.80
CA ASP A 85 -7.22 18.68 10.54
C ASP A 85 -6.61 17.30 10.21
N ILE A 86 -7.09 16.65 9.15
CA ILE A 86 -6.52 15.39 8.66
C ILE A 86 -5.30 15.72 7.81
N ASN A 87 -4.15 15.30 8.29
CA ASN A 87 -2.86 15.57 7.69
C ASN A 87 -2.24 14.27 7.19
N ALA A 88 -1.87 14.20 5.93
CA ALA A 88 -1.20 13.04 5.34
C ALA A 88 0.14 13.45 4.74
N GLY A 89 1.10 12.53 4.75
CA GLY A 89 2.38 12.75 4.11
C GLY A 89 2.94 11.48 3.52
N THR A 90 3.76 11.67 2.49
CA THR A 90 4.42 10.58 1.76
C THR A 90 5.88 10.95 1.55
N LEU A 91 6.75 9.97 1.76
CA LEU A 91 8.17 10.06 1.46
C LEU A 91 8.55 8.83 0.63
N ALA A 92 9.26 8.99 -0.46
CA ALA A 92 9.62 7.89 -1.34
C ALA A 92 11.02 8.06 -1.94
N TYR A 93 11.67 6.93 -2.23
CA TYR A 93 13.01 6.90 -2.79
C TYR A 93 13.23 5.61 -3.59
N SER A 94 14.00 5.73 -4.67
CA SER A 94 14.42 4.60 -5.51
C SER A 94 15.93 4.59 -5.69
N HIS A 95 16.49 3.39 -5.86
CA HIS A 95 17.89 3.19 -6.18
C HIS A 95 18.07 2.00 -7.11
N THR A 96 18.77 2.21 -8.22
CA THR A 96 19.14 1.13 -9.14
C THR A 96 20.45 0.48 -8.74
N VAL A 97 20.40 -0.82 -8.50
CA VAL A 97 21.56 -1.67 -8.23
C VAL A 97 22.09 -2.17 -9.58
N SER A 98 23.12 -1.49 -10.11
CA SER A 98 23.69 -1.77 -11.44
C SER A 98 24.15 -3.21 -11.62
N GLY A 99 24.64 -3.87 -10.57
CA GLY A 99 25.13 -5.27 -10.65
C GLY A 99 24.07 -6.30 -11.05
N ILE A 100 22.80 -6.05 -10.75
CA ILE A 100 21.66 -6.93 -11.08
C ILE A 100 20.61 -6.25 -11.97
N GLY A 101 20.92 -5.05 -12.49
CA GLY A 101 20.00 -4.27 -13.33
C GLY A 101 18.64 -3.94 -12.70
N THR A 102 18.52 -4.03 -11.38
CA THR A 102 17.22 -3.94 -10.68
C THR A 102 17.09 -2.61 -9.95
N THR A 103 15.91 -1.98 -10.03
CA THR A 103 15.61 -0.76 -9.27
C THR A 103 14.80 -1.10 -8.04
N LEU A 104 15.39 -0.86 -6.88
CA LEU A 104 14.72 -0.99 -5.59
C LEU A 104 14.03 0.32 -5.28
N SER A 105 12.76 0.25 -4.90
CA SER A 105 11.95 1.43 -4.59
C SER A 105 11.22 1.19 -3.29
N GLY A 106 11.07 2.24 -2.49
CA GLY A 106 10.39 2.18 -1.21
C GLY A 106 9.88 3.54 -0.80
N GLY A 107 8.98 3.54 0.18
CA GLY A 107 8.45 4.77 0.72
C GLY A 107 7.64 4.56 2.00
N LEU A 108 7.41 5.67 2.68
CA LEU A 108 6.66 5.78 3.91
C LEU A 108 5.45 6.67 3.66
N ARG A 109 4.29 6.23 4.15
CA ARG A 109 3.05 7.00 4.10
C ARG A 109 2.51 7.08 5.52
N PHE A 110 2.15 8.29 5.94
CA PHE A 110 1.53 8.51 7.24
C PHE A 110 0.27 9.35 7.07
N VAL A 111 -0.64 9.20 8.02
CA VAL A 111 -1.76 10.11 8.20
C VAL A 111 -1.98 10.31 9.69
N HIS A 112 -2.33 11.54 10.02
CA HIS A 112 -2.77 11.98 11.33
C HIS A 112 -4.22 12.43 11.16
N TRP A 113 -5.15 11.76 11.82
CA TRP A 113 -6.60 12.02 11.72
C TRP A 113 -7.08 13.20 12.56
N GLY A 114 -6.14 14.04 13.02
CA GLY A 114 -6.41 15.09 13.99
C GLY A 114 -6.62 14.55 15.40
N THR A 115 -7.10 15.42 16.28
CA THR A 115 -7.34 15.11 17.70
C THR A 115 -8.70 14.44 17.88
N ILE A 116 -8.68 13.15 18.20
CA ILE A 116 -9.89 12.38 18.51
C ILE A 116 -10.38 12.78 19.90
N GLN A 117 -11.69 13.00 20.06
CA GLN A 117 -12.28 13.33 21.36
C GLN A 117 -12.63 12.03 22.09
N ARG A 118 -12.08 11.84 23.29
CA ARG A 118 -12.37 10.67 24.13
C ARG A 118 -13.75 10.82 24.78
N ARG A 119 -14.60 9.81 24.64
CA ARG A 119 -15.89 9.71 25.36
C ARG A 119 -16.00 8.40 26.14
N ASN A 120 -16.66 8.44 27.30
CA ASN A 120 -17.01 7.24 28.06
C ASN A 120 -18.26 6.55 27.46
N ASP A 121 -18.66 5.42 28.05
CA ASP A 121 -19.76 4.58 27.54
C ASP A 121 -21.14 5.26 27.60
N VAL A 122 -21.27 6.32 28.40
CA VAL A 122 -22.47 7.18 28.48
C VAL A 122 -22.36 8.46 27.63
N GLY A 123 -21.27 8.62 26.88
CA GLY A 123 -21.07 9.70 25.91
C GLY A 123 -20.45 10.99 26.48
N GLU A 124 -20.02 11.03 27.73
CA GLU A 124 -19.39 12.19 28.35
C GLU A 124 -17.93 12.33 27.90
N ARG A 125 -17.49 13.57 27.66
CA ARG A 125 -16.10 13.87 27.25
C ARG A 125 -15.15 13.63 28.42
N THR A 126 -14.11 12.85 28.18
CA THR A 126 -13.06 12.53 29.18
C THR A 126 -11.68 13.02 28.76
N GLY A 127 -11.62 13.94 27.79
CA GLY A 127 -10.40 14.54 27.26
C GLY A 127 -10.26 14.33 25.75
N THR A 128 -9.02 14.33 25.30
CA THR A 128 -8.58 14.04 23.93
C THR A 128 -7.68 12.83 23.93
#